data_AF-A0A7C5F8X5-F1
#
_entry.id   AF-A0A7C5F8X5-F1
#
_cell.length_a   1.000
_cell.length_b   1.000
_cell.length_c   1.000
_cell.angle_alpha   90.00
_cell.angle_beta   90.00
_cell.angle_gamma   90.00
#
_symmetry.space_group_name_H-M   'P 1'
#
loop_
_entity.id
_entity.type
_entity.pdbx_description
1 polymer ?
#
loop_
_entity_poly.entity_id
_entity_poly.type
_entity_poly.pdbx_seq_one_letter_code
_entity_poly.pdbx_strand_id
1 'polypeptide(L)'
;MPVITVDYEDLMRLMSRGSGLSIDEKELIKRYSMESILETIPHLGGDATIKDGKLELEFFPNRPDLFSVEGVARSLRNFLGLQKESQVYRIGKSDIILYCDEKSVSDVRPHIVGCAVKGLVMSDYAIKSIMDLQEKLHGSLGRKRKKVAIGVHDLDKVTPPFTYKGVEPREIAFVPLQSNEKMDLVEILEKHEKGRAYADILEGKERYPIILDSKGEVLSFPPIINGALTALTEETRNIFIDVTGTDKQAVNFALNIIATSLAERGGHIESIRLITGDVEEILPHLDMRERSVNLEYASQILGVKITEKEASNALSRLGYSILKTTRNEVRVGIPAYRADIIHEIDVIEDIAIGYGYERIPISLPRALTFGEPREIEKVGERLRTILVGLGFLEVMTMTLAGSEEQYTKMCYSEEEMKEITTTVKNPLTEGINMLRTWLTPSLMVVLRANKHRDLPQKIFEIGDVVHKGKNRRKMAFVSISAKSSFTEAKSLAEAVMRDMGAKYSFVGKDYPHYIPGRACAIMLKKDIDGIKEIEIGNFGELHPKVITSFELGYPVIACEIDIECLE
;
A
#
# COMPACT_ATOMS: atom_id res chain seq x y z
N MET A 1 7.60 -2.05 0.85
CA MET A 1 7.57 -1.94 -0.62
C MET A 1 8.37 -3.13 -1.18
N PRO A 2 8.45 -3.37 -2.50
CA PRO A 2 9.17 -4.54 -3.02
C PRO A 2 10.68 -4.41 -2.75
N VAL A 3 11.23 -5.38 -2.01
CA VAL A 3 12.68 -5.47 -1.74
C VAL A 3 13.31 -6.49 -2.66
N ILE A 4 14.35 -6.10 -3.39
CA ILE A 4 15.18 -6.99 -4.20
C ILE A 4 16.53 -7.21 -3.54
N THR A 5 17.00 -8.46 -3.52
CA THR A 5 18.36 -8.78 -3.10
C THR A 5 19.22 -8.90 -4.34
N VAL A 6 20.26 -8.07 -4.43
CA VAL A 6 21.12 -7.92 -5.58
C VAL A 6 22.53 -8.38 -5.23
N ASP A 7 23.08 -9.26 -6.08
CA ASP A 7 24.50 -9.58 -6.06
C ASP A 7 25.28 -8.45 -6.74
N TYR A 8 26.31 -7.94 -6.07
CA TYR A 8 27.04 -6.78 -6.54
C TYR A 8 27.87 -7.07 -7.80
N GLU A 9 28.44 -8.27 -7.95
CA GLU A 9 29.18 -8.63 -9.15
C GLU A 9 28.24 -8.79 -10.36
N ASP A 10 27.07 -9.43 -10.17
CA ASP A 10 26.06 -9.53 -11.23
C ASP A 10 25.55 -8.14 -11.67
N LEU A 11 25.33 -7.21 -10.71
CA LEU A 11 24.98 -5.83 -11.01
C LEU A 11 26.05 -5.14 -11.86
N MET A 12 27.33 -5.25 -11.47
CA MET A 12 28.45 -4.63 -12.21
C MET A 12 28.60 -5.23 -13.61
N ARG A 13 28.40 -6.54 -13.76
CA ARG A 13 28.41 -7.22 -15.06
C ARG A 13 27.31 -6.70 -15.99
N LEU A 14 26.09 -6.54 -15.46
CA LEU A 14 24.95 -6.00 -16.21
C LEU A 14 25.14 -4.52 -16.56
N MET A 15 25.78 -3.74 -15.67
CA MET A 15 26.15 -2.36 -15.95
C MET A 15 27.23 -2.27 -17.04
N SER A 16 28.19 -3.19 -17.07
CA SER A 16 29.25 -3.22 -18.11
C SER A 16 28.66 -3.58 -19.48
N ARG A 17 27.84 -4.63 -19.56
CA ARG A 17 27.31 -5.14 -20.84
C ARG A 17 26.53 -4.11 -21.65
N GLY A 18 25.72 -3.30 -20.98
CA GLY A 18 24.89 -2.27 -21.61
C GLY A 18 25.55 -0.89 -21.70
N SER A 19 26.79 -0.74 -21.23
CA SER A 19 27.48 0.56 -21.28
C SER A 19 27.85 0.90 -22.74
N GLY A 20 27.44 2.09 -23.20
CA GLY A 20 27.81 2.60 -24.52
C GLY A 20 29.27 3.08 -24.59
N LEU A 21 29.94 3.11 -23.43
CA LEU A 21 31.36 3.32 -23.25
C LEU A 21 31.94 1.93 -23.00
N SER A 22 33.00 1.52 -23.70
CA SER A 22 33.63 0.20 -23.53
C SER A 22 34.33 0.06 -22.16
N ILE A 23 33.56 0.10 -21.07
CA ILE A 23 34.03 0.03 -19.69
C ILE A 23 33.86 -1.41 -19.23
N ASP A 24 34.96 -2.06 -18.89
CA ASP A 24 34.93 -3.43 -18.40
C ASP A 24 34.41 -3.51 -16.94
N GLU A 25 33.97 -4.70 -16.55
CA GLU A 25 33.45 -4.99 -15.21
C GLU A 25 34.45 -4.60 -14.10
N LYS A 26 35.74 -4.80 -14.32
CA LYS A 26 36.81 -4.50 -13.35
C LYS A 26 36.97 -3.01 -13.13
N GLU A 27 36.82 -2.22 -14.18
CA GLU A 27 36.86 -0.77 -14.12
C GLU A 27 35.62 -0.21 -13.40
N LEU A 28 34.43 -0.78 -13.64
CA LEU A 28 33.23 -0.40 -12.89
C LEU A 28 33.36 -0.68 -11.39
N ILE A 29 33.85 -1.87 -11.01
CA ILE A 29 34.09 -2.23 -9.60
C ILE A 29 35.05 -1.26 -8.92
N LYS A 30 36.07 -0.76 -9.65
CA LYS A 30 37.00 0.26 -9.12
C LYS A 30 36.35 1.63 -8.97
N ARG A 31 35.39 1.97 -9.83
CA ARG A 31 34.76 3.30 -9.87
C ARG A 31 33.59 3.43 -8.91
N TYR A 32 32.82 2.35 -8.67
CA TYR A 32 31.56 2.40 -7.93
C TYR A 32 31.53 1.33 -6.84
N SER A 33 31.96 1.67 -5.62
CA SER A 33 31.83 0.73 -4.49
C SER A 33 30.35 0.46 -4.13
N MET A 34 30.10 -0.55 -3.30
CA MET A 34 28.74 -0.79 -2.78
C MET A 34 28.19 0.46 -2.09
N GLU A 35 29.00 1.15 -1.29
CA GLU A 35 28.61 2.39 -0.59
C GLU A 35 28.18 3.50 -1.57
N SER A 36 28.91 3.66 -2.69
CA SER A 36 28.52 4.62 -3.74
C SER A 36 27.17 4.26 -4.37
N ILE A 37 26.87 2.98 -4.54
CA ILE A 37 25.55 2.54 -5.00
C ILE A 37 24.49 2.88 -3.95
N LEU A 38 24.73 2.63 -2.66
CA LEU A 38 23.80 2.97 -1.57
C LEU A 38 23.44 4.46 -1.57
N GLU A 39 24.42 5.33 -1.79
CA GLU A 39 24.18 6.78 -1.86
C GLU A 39 23.39 7.17 -3.12
N THR A 40 23.50 6.40 -4.21
CA THR A 40 22.85 6.71 -5.49
C THR A 40 21.37 6.30 -5.52
N ILE A 41 21.00 5.17 -4.90
CA ILE A 41 19.64 4.60 -4.97
C ILE A 41 18.55 5.54 -4.44
N PRO A 42 18.73 6.31 -3.35
CA PRO A 42 17.78 7.34 -2.92
C PRO A 42 17.44 8.36 -3.99
N HIS A 43 18.42 8.73 -4.83
CA HIS A 43 18.20 9.64 -5.96
C HIS A 43 17.43 8.99 -7.11
N LEU A 44 17.16 7.69 -7.09
CA LEU A 44 16.33 6.97 -8.06
C LEU A 44 14.93 6.62 -7.50
N GLY A 45 14.56 7.14 -6.33
CA GLY A 45 13.28 6.83 -5.69
C GLY A 45 13.26 5.44 -5.04
N GLY A 46 14.34 5.11 -4.33
CA GLY A 46 14.42 3.88 -3.54
C GLY A 46 15.18 4.06 -2.23
N ASP A 47 15.36 2.98 -1.50
CA ASP A 47 16.24 2.87 -0.35
C ASP A 47 17.17 1.67 -0.54
N ALA A 48 18.35 1.71 0.07
CA ALA A 48 19.38 0.70 -0.12
C ALA A 48 20.11 0.40 1.17
N THR A 49 20.27 -0.89 1.47
CA THR A 49 21.03 -1.36 2.62
C THR A 49 21.94 -2.52 2.22
N ILE A 50 22.96 -2.81 3.04
CA ILE A 50 23.80 -3.99 2.87
C ILE A 50 23.43 -4.98 3.97
N LYS A 51 23.09 -6.21 3.57
CA LYS A 51 22.78 -7.31 4.48
C LYS A 51 23.46 -8.58 3.99
N ASP A 52 24.18 -9.24 4.89
CA ASP A 52 24.93 -10.48 4.59
C ASP A 52 25.82 -10.38 3.34
N GLY A 53 26.45 -9.20 3.13
CA GLY A 53 27.32 -8.93 1.98
C GLY A 53 26.60 -8.71 0.65
N LYS A 54 25.26 -8.60 0.65
CA LYS A 54 24.43 -8.33 -0.53
C LYS A 54 23.72 -6.99 -0.42
N LEU A 55 23.39 -6.41 -1.57
CA LEU A 55 22.60 -5.19 -1.65
C LEU A 55 21.12 -5.53 -1.52
N GLU A 56 20.43 -5.00 -0.52
CA GLU A 56 18.97 -5.03 -0.43
C GLU A 56 18.44 -3.66 -0.87
N LEU A 57 17.75 -3.63 -2.01
CA LEU A 57 17.21 -2.42 -2.61
C LEU A 57 15.68 -2.44 -2.53
N GLU A 58 15.10 -1.37 -2.01
CA GLU A 58 13.66 -1.17 -1.93
C GLU A 58 13.25 -0.02 -2.85
N PHE A 59 12.30 -0.23 -3.75
CA PHE A 59 11.82 0.82 -4.66
C PHE A 59 10.34 1.12 -4.45
N PHE A 60 9.93 2.35 -4.78
CA PHE A 60 8.53 2.72 -4.75
C PHE A 60 7.70 1.86 -5.73
N PRO A 61 6.44 1.51 -5.38
CA PRO A 61 5.62 0.61 -6.18
C PRO A 61 5.28 1.10 -7.60
N ASN A 62 5.45 2.40 -7.89
CA ASN A 62 5.20 2.99 -9.21
C ASN A 62 6.22 2.54 -10.26
N ARG A 63 7.43 2.11 -9.88
CA ARG A 63 8.51 1.70 -10.80
C ARG A 63 8.73 0.18 -10.81
N PRO A 64 7.76 -0.63 -11.31
CA PRO A 64 7.91 -2.08 -11.34
C PRO A 64 9.02 -2.57 -12.26
N ASP A 65 9.51 -1.72 -13.16
CA ASP A 65 10.71 -1.98 -13.97
C ASP A 65 12.00 -2.05 -13.14
N LEU A 66 11.99 -1.59 -11.88
CA LEU A 66 13.13 -1.65 -10.95
C LEU A 66 13.07 -2.84 -9.98
N PHE A 67 12.10 -3.75 -10.13
CA PHE A 67 11.97 -4.93 -9.26
C PHE A 67 12.92 -6.09 -9.61
N SER A 68 14.01 -5.80 -10.33
CA SER A 68 15.05 -6.76 -10.64
C SER A 68 16.40 -6.07 -10.82
N VAL A 69 17.49 -6.84 -10.69
CA VAL A 69 18.86 -6.32 -10.88
C VAL A 69 19.08 -5.77 -12.29
N GLU A 70 18.43 -6.35 -13.29
CA GLU A 70 18.51 -5.92 -14.69
C GLU A 70 17.90 -4.53 -14.87
N GLY A 71 16.74 -4.30 -14.25
CA GLY A 71 16.08 -3.00 -14.23
C GLY A 71 16.90 -1.94 -13.52
N VAL A 72 17.48 -2.29 -12.36
CA VAL A 72 18.37 -1.41 -11.60
C VAL A 72 19.64 -1.08 -12.37
N ALA A 73 20.30 -2.09 -12.96
CA ALA A 73 21.50 -1.90 -13.78
C ALA A 73 21.22 -0.92 -14.92
N ARG A 74 20.10 -1.11 -15.64
CA ARG A 74 19.66 -0.20 -16.70
C ARG A 74 19.45 1.23 -16.20
N SER A 75 18.78 1.41 -15.07
CA SER A 75 18.54 2.73 -14.49
C SER A 75 19.84 3.41 -14.04
N LEU A 76 20.73 2.67 -13.38
CA LEU A 76 22.03 3.18 -12.94
C LEU A 76 22.93 3.57 -14.11
N ARG A 77 22.96 2.79 -15.20
CA ARG A 77 23.73 3.15 -16.40
C ARG A 77 23.32 4.51 -16.97
N ASN A 78 22.01 4.76 -17.07
CA ASN A 78 21.50 6.05 -17.54
C ASN A 78 21.81 7.16 -16.52
N PHE A 79 21.54 6.91 -15.24
CA PHE A 79 21.64 7.93 -14.20
C PHE A 79 23.08 8.40 -13.95
N LEU A 80 24.03 7.47 -14.02
CA LEU A 80 25.48 7.71 -13.88
C LEU A 80 26.13 8.18 -15.20
N GLY A 81 25.36 8.31 -16.29
CA GLY A 81 25.86 8.77 -17.59
C GLY A 81 26.77 7.78 -18.30
N LEU A 82 26.70 6.49 -17.95
CA LEU A 82 27.44 5.40 -18.62
C LEU A 82 26.82 5.03 -19.97
N GLN A 83 25.58 5.45 -20.19
CA GLN A 83 24.81 5.27 -21.39
C GLN A 83 24.23 6.63 -21.82
N LYS A 84 24.60 7.09 -23.02
CA LYS A 84 24.20 8.43 -23.53
C LYS A 84 22.81 8.45 -24.16
N GLU A 85 22.37 7.34 -24.71
CA GLU A 85 21.08 7.19 -25.37
C GLU A 85 20.24 6.12 -24.67
N SER A 86 18.94 6.34 -24.58
CA SER A 86 18.02 5.36 -24.00
C SER A 86 18.15 4.01 -24.70
N GLN A 87 18.04 2.93 -23.93
CA GLN A 87 18.14 1.58 -24.44
C GLN A 87 16.95 1.29 -25.38
N VAL A 88 17.26 1.04 -26.66
CA VAL A 88 16.28 0.58 -27.64
C VAL A 88 16.40 -0.93 -27.80
N TYR A 89 15.30 -1.66 -27.59
CA TYR A 89 15.25 -3.10 -27.76
C TYR A 89 14.76 -3.44 -29.17
N ARG A 90 15.63 -4.06 -29.98
CA ARG A 90 15.26 -4.54 -31.31
C ARG A 90 14.52 -5.86 -31.20
N ILE A 91 13.40 -5.98 -31.92
CA ILE A 91 12.59 -7.20 -31.96
C ILE A 91 12.92 -7.98 -33.24
N GLY A 92 13.37 -9.22 -33.08
CA GLY A 92 13.52 -10.20 -34.16
C GLY A 92 12.16 -10.76 -34.62
N LYS A 93 12.11 -11.37 -35.80
CA LYS A 93 10.93 -12.11 -36.26
C LYS A 93 11.04 -13.57 -35.87
N SER A 94 9.92 -14.21 -35.50
CA SER A 94 9.83 -15.66 -35.37
C SER A 94 8.59 -16.21 -36.06
N ASP A 95 8.58 -17.53 -36.26
CA ASP A 95 7.44 -18.27 -36.79
C ASP A 95 6.46 -18.75 -35.70
N ILE A 96 6.65 -18.32 -34.44
CA ILE A 96 5.82 -18.73 -33.31
C ILE A 96 4.43 -18.10 -33.44
N ILE A 97 3.41 -18.95 -33.39
CA ILE A 97 2.00 -18.57 -33.38
C ILE A 97 1.40 -18.96 -32.02
N LEU A 98 0.63 -18.06 -31.44
CA LEU A 98 -0.19 -18.28 -30.25
C LEU A 98 -1.66 -18.05 -30.62
N TYR A 99 -2.47 -19.10 -30.57
CA TYR A 99 -3.92 -19.01 -30.76
C TYR A 99 -4.60 -18.69 -29.43
N CYS A 100 -5.56 -17.77 -29.44
CA CYS A 100 -6.41 -17.46 -28.29
C CYS A 100 -7.88 -17.76 -28.62
N ASP A 101 -8.46 -18.74 -27.92
CA ASP A 101 -9.90 -18.95 -27.89
C ASP A 101 -10.54 -17.99 -26.87
N GLU A 102 -10.62 -16.71 -27.24
CA GLU A 102 -11.14 -15.64 -26.38
C GLU A 102 -12.54 -15.95 -25.83
N LYS A 103 -13.40 -16.61 -26.61
CA LYS A 103 -14.76 -16.96 -26.18
C LYS A 103 -14.71 -17.84 -24.94
N SER A 104 -13.85 -18.86 -24.94
CA SER A 104 -13.73 -19.81 -23.84
C SER A 104 -13.11 -19.23 -22.54
N VAL A 105 -12.40 -18.11 -22.63
CA VAL A 105 -11.70 -17.48 -21.49
C VAL A 105 -12.28 -16.13 -21.08
N SER A 106 -13.25 -15.60 -21.84
CA SER A 106 -13.79 -14.24 -21.70
C SER A 106 -14.28 -13.90 -20.28
N ASP A 107 -15.01 -14.81 -19.64
CA ASP A 107 -15.59 -14.63 -18.30
C ASP A 107 -14.61 -14.86 -17.14
N VAL A 108 -13.36 -15.23 -17.44
CA VAL A 108 -12.35 -15.62 -16.46
C VAL A 108 -11.10 -14.77 -16.59
N ARG A 109 -10.50 -14.77 -17.78
CA ARG A 109 -9.19 -14.15 -18.05
C ARG A 109 -9.04 -13.86 -19.56
N PRO A 110 -9.65 -12.78 -20.06
CA PRO A 110 -9.82 -12.54 -21.51
C PRO A 110 -8.53 -12.21 -22.26
N HIS A 111 -7.46 -11.81 -21.59
CA HIS A 111 -6.26 -11.30 -22.26
C HIS A 111 -5.07 -12.22 -22.08
N ILE A 112 -4.37 -12.47 -23.19
CA ILE A 112 -3.06 -13.09 -23.25
C ILE A 112 -2.15 -12.30 -24.19
N VAL A 113 -0.89 -12.18 -23.81
CA VAL A 113 0.21 -11.68 -24.66
C VAL A 113 1.41 -12.58 -24.45
N GLY A 114 2.39 -12.53 -25.36
CA GLY A 114 3.64 -13.24 -25.15
C GLY A 114 4.75 -12.77 -26.07
N CYS A 115 5.96 -13.28 -25.83
CA CYS A 115 7.10 -13.15 -26.72
C CYS A 115 8.08 -14.29 -26.50
N ALA A 116 9.04 -14.45 -27.41
CA ALA A 116 10.19 -15.32 -27.18
C ALA A 116 11.45 -14.49 -26.89
N VAL A 117 12.36 -15.02 -26.08
CA VAL A 117 13.68 -14.43 -25.85
C VAL A 117 14.73 -15.53 -26.00
N LYS A 118 15.61 -15.40 -26.98
CA LYS A 118 16.57 -16.44 -27.38
C LYS A 118 18.02 -16.09 -27.07
N GLY A 119 18.87 -17.10 -27.00
CA GLY A 119 20.33 -16.92 -26.86
C GLY A 119 20.76 -16.44 -25.48
N LEU A 120 19.98 -16.75 -24.44
CA LEU A 120 20.31 -16.41 -23.06
C LEU A 120 21.44 -17.32 -22.55
N VAL A 121 22.23 -16.81 -21.59
CA VAL A 121 23.15 -17.62 -20.80
C VAL A 121 22.62 -17.62 -19.37
N MET A 122 22.12 -18.78 -18.94
CA MET A 122 21.51 -18.94 -17.62
C MET A 122 22.54 -19.33 -16.58
N SER A 123 22.36 -18.79 -15.39
CA SER A 123 23.00 -19.19 -14.14
C SER A 123 21.93 -19.26 -13.06
N ASP A 124 22.22 -19.95 -11.95
CA ASP A 124 21.35 -19.95 -10.77
C ASP A 124 20.90 -18.53 -10.35
N TYR A 125 21.81 -17.55 -10.40
CA TYR A 125 21.49 -16.14 -10.10
C TYR A 125 20.50 -15.53 -11.10
N ALA A 126 20.69 -15.78 -12.40
CA ALA A 126 19.79 -15.27 -13.43
C ALA A 126 18.38 -15.88 -13.29
N ILE A 127 18.30 -17.18 -13.06
CA ILE A 127 17.02 -17.88 -12.85
C ILE A 127 16.32 -17.31 -11.61
N LYS A 128 17.06 -17.15 -10.50
CA LYS A 128 16.51 -16.56 -9.28
C LYS A 128 16.00 -15.13 -9.51
N SER A 129 16.76 -14.29 -10.20
CA SER A 129 16.35 -12.92 -10.54
C SER A 129 15.03 -12.89 -11.33
N ILE A 130 14.89 -13.77 -12.33
CA ILE A 130 13.68 -13.86 -13.16
C ILE A 130 12.48 -14.30 -12.32
N MET A 131 12.64 -15.32 -11.47
CA MET A 131 11.58 -15.79 -10.57
C MET A 131 11.19 -14.69 -9.55
N ASP A 132 12.18 -14.02 -8.96
CA ASP A 132 11.97 -12.94 -8.01
C ASP A 132 11.23 -11.75 -8.66
N LEU A 133 11.58 -11.39 -9.90
CA LEU A 133 10.88 -10.36 -10.67
C LEU A 133 9.43 -10.78 -10.96
N GLN A 134 9.23 -12.02 -11.41
CA GLN A 134 7.92 -12.60 -11.69
C GLN A 134 7.01 -12.54 -10.45
N GLU A 135 7.51 -12.98 -9.28
CA GLU A 135 6.75 -12.97 -8.03
C GLU A 135 6.42 -11.55 -7.55
N LYS A 136 7.36 -10.61 -7.66
CA LYS A 136 7.12 -9.20 -7.33
C LYS A 136 6.09 -8.56 -8.24
N LEU A 137 6.13 -8.84 -9.55
CA LEU A 137 5.12 -8.38 -10.50
C LEU A 137 3.74 -9.02 -10.23
N HIS A 138 3.69 -10.31 -9.84
CA HIS A 138 2.44 -10.96 -9.41
C HIS A 138 1.83 -10.29 -8.18
N GLY A 139 2.65 -9.93 -7.18
CA GLY A 139 2.22 -9.27 -5.96
C GLY A 139 1.74 -7.84 -6.18
N SER A 140 2.48 -7.07 -6.98
CA SER A 140 2.22 -5.66 -7.27
C SER A 140 1.20 -5.47 -8.41
N LEU A 141 1.68 -5.35 -9.65
CA LEU A 141 0.88 -5.14 -10.86
C LEU A 141 -0.21 -6.21 -11.03
N GLY A 142 0.09 -7.45 -10.63
CA GLY A 142 -0.82 -8.58 -10.70
C GLY A 142 -1.85 -8.68 -9.58
N ARG A 143 -1.76 -7.89 -8.50
CA ARG A 143 -2.64 -7.95 -7.31
C ARG A 143 -2.81 -9.38 -6.79
N LYS A 144 -1.69 -10.04 -6.45
CA LYS A 144 -1.63 -11.48 -6.14
C LYS A 144 -2.24 -12.32 -7.26
N ARG A 145 -1.76 -12.08 -8.48
CA ARG A 145 -2.15 -12.78 -9.73
C ARG A 145 -3.58 -12.57 -10.25
N LYS A 146 -4.48 -12.00 -9.45
CA LYS A 146 -5.87 -11.70 -9.84
C LYS A 146 -5.93 -10.91 -11.15
N LYS A 147 -5.12 -9.85 -11.26
CA LYS A 147 -5.08 -8.95 -12.41
C LYS A 147 -4.14 -9.43 -13.53
N VAL A 148 -2.93 -9.88 -13.18
CA VAL A 148 -1.86 -10.28 -14.12
C VAL A 148 -1.12 -11.51 -13.59
N ALA A 149 -0.90 -12.49 -14.44
CA ALA A 149 -0.14 -13.70 -14.16
C ALA A 149 0.80 -13.93 -15.33
N ILE A 150 1.99 -14.43 -15.03
CA ILE A 150 3.12 -14.46 -15.95
C ILE A 150 3.63 -15.88 -15.93
N GLY A 151 3.72 -16.51 -17.10
CA GLY A 151 4.43 -17.76 -17.33
C GLY A 151 5.79 -17.49 -17.96
N VAL A 152 6.82 -18.20 -17.50
CA VAL A 152 8.16 -18.18 -18.09
C VAL A 152 8.54 -19.64 -18.32
N HIS A 153 8.77 -19.98 -19.58
CA HIS A 153 8.83 -21.36 -20.06
C HIS A 153 10.12 -21.60 -20.81
N ASP A 154 10.77 -22.74 -20.57
CA ASP A 154 11.82 -23.23 -21.45
C ASP A 154 11.21 -23.57 -22.83
N LEU A 155 11.52 -22.74 -23.82
CA LEU A 155 10.97 -22.86 -25.18
C LEU A 155 11.53 -24.10 -25.88
N ASP A 156 12.71 -24.59 -25.49
CA ASP A 156 13.34 -25.75 -26.13
C ASP A 156 12.64 -27.07 -25.77
N LYS A 157 11.76 -27.06 -24.76
CA LYS A 157 11.00 -28.24 -24.29
C LYS A 157 9.60 -28.37 -24.90
N VAL A 158 9.13 -27.37 -25.63
CA VAL A 158 7.76 -27.32 -26.18
C VAL A 158 7.77 -26.98 -27.66
N THR A 159 6.67 -27.27 -28.36
CA THR A 159 6.61 -27.10 -29.83
C THR A 159 5.43 -26.20 -30.23
N PRO A 160 5.67 -24.98 -30.76
CA PRO A 160 4.62 -24.13 -31.33
C PRO A 160 3.88 -24.81 -32.52
N PRO A 161 2.66 -24.36 -32.88
CA PRO A 161 1.91 -23.26 -32.29
C PRO A 161 1.41 -23.55 -30.87
N PHE A 162 1.23 -22.48 -30.09
CA PHE A 162 0.63 -22.55 -28.76
C PHE A 162 -0.86 -22.22 -28.82
N THR A 163 -1.65 -22.72 -27.87
CA THR A 163 -3.09 -22.45 -27.77
C THR A 163 -3.46 -22.08 -26.34
N TYR A 164 -4.06 -20.90 -26.17
CA TYR A 164 -4.70 -20.44 -24.95
C TYR A 164 -6.22 -20.60 -25.04
N LYS A 165 -6.80 -21.42 -24.16
CA LYS A 165 -8.25 -21.69 -24.14
C LYS A 165 -8.73 -22.02 -22.73
N GLY A 166 -10.03 -21.92 -22.51
CA GLY A 166 -10.74 -22.36 -21.32
C GLY A 166 -11.24 -23.78 -21.48
N VAL A 167 -10.83 -24.68 -20.58
CA VAL A 167 -11.20 -26.10 -20.56
C VAL A 167 -12.08 -26.42 -19.35
N GLU A 168 -12.78 -27.55 -19.40
CA GLU A 168 -13.47 -28.03 -18.20
C GLU A 168 -12.44 -28.43 -17.11
N PRO A 169 -12.73 -28.24 -15.81
CA PRO A 169 -11.76 -28.45 -14.74
C PRO A 169 -11.10 -29.84 -14.69
N ARG A 170 -11.77 -30.88 -15.21
CA ARG A 170 -11.26 -32.27 -15.25
C ARG A 170 -10.87 -32.76 -16.65
N GLU A 171 -10.89 -31.89 -17.65
CA GLU A 171 -10.60 -32.25 -19.05
C GLU A 171 -9.12 -32.62 -19.26
N ILE A 172 -8.21 -31.93 -18.56
CA ILE A 172 -6.77 -32.00 -18.78
C ILE A 172 -6.05 -32.28 -17.46
N ALA A 173 -5.00 -33.11 -17.54
CA ALA A 173 -4.10 -33.38 -16.45
C ALA A 173 -2.63 -33.25 -16.89
N PHE A 174 -1.78 -32.70 -16.03
CA PHE A 174 -0.35 -32.52 -16.28
C PHE A 174 0.44 -32.60 -14.96
N VAL A 175 1.77 -32.60 -15.05
CA VAL A 175 2.63 -32.56 -13.87
C VAL A 175 2.91 -31.08 -13.54
N PRO A 176 2.36 -30.52 -12.44
CA PRO A 176 2.62 -29.13 -12.07
C PRO A 176 4.08 -28.97 -11.60
N LEU A 177 4.61 -27.75 -11.74
CA LEU A 177 5.94 -27.39 -11.26
C LEU A 177 6.11 -27.76 -9.77
N GLN A 178 7.27 -28.30 -9.38
CA GLN A 178 7.54 -28.81 -8.01
C GLN A 178 6.67 -30.02 -7.58
N SER A 179 6.09 -30.75 -8.54
CA SER A 179 5.45 -32.04 -8.33
C SER A 179 6.04 -33.11 -9.25
N ASN A 180 5.86 -34.38 -8.87
CA ASN A 180 6.19 -35.55 -9.68
C ASN A 180 4.94 -36.32 -10.13
N GLU A 181 3.76 -35.93 -9.64
CA GLU A 181 2.50 -36.60 -9.92
C GLU A 181 1.70 -35.83 -10.97
N LYS A 182 1.10 -36.56 -11.91
CA LYS A 182 0.16 -36.02 -12.88
C LYS A 182 -1.18 -35.79 -12.19
N MET A 183 -1.69 -34.56 -12.26
CA MET A 183 -2.92 -34.11 -11.58
C MET A 183 -3.84 -33.40 -12.56
N ASP A 184 -5.16 -33.57 -12.41
CA ASP A 184 -6.14 -32.71 -13.07
C ASP A 184 -6.19 -31.30 -12.43
N LEU A 185 -6.89 -30.35 -13.06
CA LEU A 185 -6.87 -28.95 -12.59
C LEU A 185 -7.56 -28.79 -11.21
N VAL A 186 -8.55 -29.62 -10.90
CA VAL A 186 -9.23 -29.62 -9.59
C VAL A 186 -8.28 -30.16 -8.53
N GLU A 187 -7.61 -31.27 -8.81
CA GLU A 187 -6.62 -31.86 -7.91
C GLU A 187 -5.48 -30.89 -7.61
N ILE A 188 -5.04 -30.11 -8.60
CA ILE A 188 -4.04 -29.06 -8.38
C ILE A 188 -4.56 -28.03 -7.37
N LEU A 189 -5.79 -27.53 -7.53
CA LEU A 189 -6.39 -26.54 -6.63
C LEU A 189 -6.59 -27.08 -5.21
N GLU A 190 -6.86 -28.38 -5.05
CA GLU A 190 -7.13 -29.01 -3.75
C GLU A 190 -5.85 -29.48 -3.03
N LYS A 191 -4.87 -30.04 -3.77
CA LYS A 191 -3.71 -30.73 -3.18
C LYS A 191 -2.43 -29.90 -3.27
N HIS A 192 -2.19 -29.22 -4.38
CA HIS A 192 -0.94 -28.49 -4.61
C HIS A 192 -0.86 -27.23 -3.74
N GLU A 193 0.31 -26.91 -3.18
CA GLU A 193 0.50 -25.73 -2.33
C GLU A 193 0.12 -24.41 -3.05
N LYS A 194 0.71 -24.17 -4.23
CA LYS A 194 0.35 -23.01 -5.07
C LYS A 194 -1.11 -23.06 -5.57
N GLY A 195 -1.67 -24.25 -5.76
CA GLY A 195 -3.06 -24.41 -6.17
C GLY A 195 -4.02 -23.87 -5.12
N ARG A 196 -3.87 -24.34 -3.88
CA ARG A 196 -4.64 -23.88 -2.72
C ARG A 196 -4.47 -22.38 -2.46
N ALA A 197 -3.25 -21.87 -2.61
CA ALA A 197 -2.95 -20.46 -2.34
C ALA A 197 -3.68 -19.47 -3.26
N TYR A 198 -4.06 -19.90 -4.47
CA TYR A 198 -4.69 -19.04 -5.50
C TYR A 198 -6.03 -19.58 -6.02
N ALA A 199 -6.62 -20.56 -5.32
CA ALA A 199 -7.88 -21.18 -5.72
C ALA A 199 -9.06 -20.19 -5.76
N ASP A 200 -9.03 -19.17 -4.89
CA ASP A 200 -10.04 -18.10 -4.80
C ASP A 200 -10.18 -17.30 -6.11
N ILE A 201 -9.15 -17.29 -6.97
CA ILE A 201 -9.19 -16.57 -8.25
C ILE A 201 -10.15 -17.24 -9.24
N LEU A 202 -10.29 -18.57 -9.17
CA LEU A 202 -11.11 -19.37 -10.06
C LEU A 202 -12.39 -19.88 -9.41
N GLU A 203 -12.67 -19.47 -8.17
CA GLU A 203 -13.86 -19.86 -7.44
C GLU A 203 -15.14 -19.46 -8.20
N GLY A 204 -16.04 -20.43 -8.40
CA GLY A 204 -17.30 -20.24 -9.12
C GLY A 204 -17.17 -20.12 -10.65
N LYS A 205 -15.99 -20.40 -11.24
CA LYS A 205 -15.80 -20.37 -12.70
C LYS A 205 -16.04 -21.75 -13.32
N GLU A 206 -16.72 -21.76 -14.46
CA GLU A 206 -17.06 -23.00 -15.18
C GLU A 206 -15.88 -23.55 -16.03
N ARG A 207 -15.01 -22.65 -16.50
CA ARG A 207 -13.87 -22.99 -17.36
C ARG A 207 -12.57 -22.47 -16.78
N TYR A 208 -11.52 -23.25 -16.93
CA TYR A 208 -10.19 -22.94 -16.43
C TYR A 208 -9.22 -22.68 -17.59
N PRO A 209 -8.49 -21.55 -17.58
CA PRO A 209 -7.61 -21.21 -18.69
C PRO A 209 -6.36 -22.09 -18.69
N ILE A 210 -5.96 -22.61 -19.86
CA ILE A 210 -4.80 -23.47 -20.06
C ILE A 210 -3.99 -22.98 -21.27
N ILE A 211 -2.67 -23.17 -21.23
CA ILE A 211 -1.79 -22.97 -22.39
C ILE A 211 -1.21 -24.31 -22.80
N LEU A 212 -1.41 -24.69 -24.06
CA LEU A 212 -0.98 -25.94 -24.66
C LEU A 212 -0.03 -25.69 -25.83
N ASP A 213 0.86 -26.65 -26.10
CA ASP A 213 1.64 -26.70 -27.33
C ASP A 213 0.94 -27.51 -28.44
N SER A 214 1.58 -27.61 -29.61
CA SER A 214 1.05 -28.34 -30.78
C SER A 214 0.91 -29.85 -30.57
N LYS A 215 1.58 -30.42 -29.57
CA LYS A 215 1.50 -31.83 -29.17
C LYS A 215 0.47 -32.06 -28.07
N GLY A 216 -0.16 -31.01 -27.56
CA GLY A 216 -1.11 -31.06 -26.46
C GLY A 216 -0.46 -31.09 -25.08
N GLU A 217 0.84 -30.79 -24.98
CA GLU A 217 1.53 -30.67 -23.70
C GLU A 217 1.16 -29.34 -23.02
N VAL A 218 0.99 -29.38 -21.69
CA VAL A 218 0.62 -28.19 -20.91
C VAL A 218 1.84 -27.36 -20.56
N LEU A 219 1.87 -26.11 -21.02
CA LEU A 219 2.84 -25.11 -20.59
C LEU A 219 2.46 -24.57 -19.21
N SER A 220 1.22 -24.15 -19.04
CA SER A 220 0.73 -23.58 -17.79
C SER A 220 -0.79 -23.70 -17.64
N PHE A 221 -1.20 -23.63 -16.37
CA PHE A 221 -2.57 -23.40 -15.91
C PHE A 221 -2.63 -22.01 -15.25
N PRO A 222 -2.79 -20.92 -16.02
CA PRO A 222 -2.92 -19.59 -15.44
C PRO A 222 -4.18 -19.44 -14.59
N PRO A 223 -4.20 -18.56 -13.59
CA PRO A 223 -3.05 -17.87 -12.98
C PRO A 223 -2.33 -18.73 -11.91
N ILE A 224 -2.58 -20.03 -11.88
CA ILE A 224 -2.25 -20.92 -10.75
C ILE A 224 -0.80 -21.39 -10.80
N ILE A 225 -0.40 -22.13 -11.83
CA ILE A 225 0.89 -22.80 -11.86
C ILE A 225 1.35 -23.18 -13.28
N ASN A 226 2.66 -23.23 -13.48
CA ASN A 226 3.28 -23.72 -14.72
C ASN A 226 3.46 -25.24 -14.69
N GLY A 227 3.61 -25.87 -15.85
CA GLY A 227 4.01 -27.27 -15.98
C GLY A 227 5.47 -27.48 -15.61
N ALA A 228 5.78 -28.63 -15.01
CA ALA A 228 7.16 -29.04 -14.72
C ALA A 228 7.99 -29.23 -16.00
N LEU A 229 7.36 -29.56 -17.13
CA LEU A 229 8.00 -29.76 -18.43
C LEU A 229 8.81 -28.55 -18.88
N THR A 230 8.31 -27.34 -18.61
CA THR A 230 8.90 -26.08 -19.07
C THR A 230 9.69 -25.36 -17.98
N ALA A 231 10.05 -26.04 -16.90
CA ALA A 231 10.84 -25.47 -15.82
C ALA A 231 12.20 -24.97 -16.35
N LEU A 232 12.62 -23.78 -15.91
CA LEU A 232 13.91 -23.22 -16.28
C LEU A 232 15.04 -23.95 -15.56
N THR A 233 16.12 -24.19 -16.26
CA THR A 233 17.37 -24.75 -15.72
C THR A 233 18.57 -23.94 -16.23
N GLU A 234 19.77 -24.22 -15.72
CA GLU A 234 21.00 -23.60 -16.24
C GLU A 234 21.29 -23.98 -17.70
N GLU A 235 20.64 -25.02 -18.23
CA GLU A 235 20.74 -25.43 -19.64
C GLU A 235 19.81 -24.62 -20.54
N THR A 236 18.76 -24.00 -20.01
CA THR A 236 17.80 -23.22 -20.79
C THR A 236 18.51 -22.09 -21.54
N ARG A 237 18.24 -21.96 -22.84
CA ARG A 237 18.78 -20.89 -23.71
C ARG A 237 17.70 -20.02 -24.32
N ASN A 238 16.53 -20.61 -24.54
CA ASN A 238 15.42 -19.96 -25.20
C ASN A 238 14.20 -19.99 -24.26
N ILE A 239 13.60 -18.84 -24.05
CA ILE A 239 12.45 -18.68 -23.16
C ILE A 239 11.24 -18.22 -23.97
N PHE A 240 10.09 -18.81 -23.69
CA PHE A 240 8.79 -18.27 -24.06
C PHE A 240 8.15 -17.63 -22.83
N ILE A 241 7.70 -16.40 -22.96
CA ILE A 241 6.97 -15.67 -21.93
C ILE A 241 5.51 -15.60 -22.36
N ASP A 242 4.61 -16.02 -21.48
CA ASP A 242 3.19 -15.67 -21.58
C ASP A 242 2.81 -14.75 -20.42
N VAL A 243 1.89 -13.84 -20.68
CA VAL A 243 1.25 -13.04 -19.65
C VAL A 243 -0.23 -13.05 -19.90
N THR A 244 -0.99 -13.49 -18.90
CA THR A 244 -2.45 -13.54 -18.93
C THR A 244 -3.05 -12.61 -17.89
N GLY A 245 -4.24 -12.08 -18.14
CA GLY A 245 -4.87 -11.16 -17.21
C GLY A 245 -6.29 -10.73 -17.55
N THR A 246 -6.83 -9.89 -16.67
CA THR A 246 -8.13 -9.24 -16.83
C THR A 246 -8.00 -7.80 -17.32
N ASP A 247 -6.78 -7.31 -17.53
CA ASP A 247 -6.48 -5.93 -17.96
C ASP A 247 -5.37 -5.93 -19.02
N LYS A 248 -5.71 -5.56 -20.26
CA LYS A 248 -4.79 -5.62 -21.41
C LYS A 248 -3.56 -4.73 -21.21
N GLN A 249 -3.67 -3.56 -20.60
CA GLN A 249 -2.52 -2.66 -20.42
C GLN A 249 -1.54 -3.23 -19.39
N ALA A 250 -2.03 -3.68 -18.23
CA ALA A 250 -1.20 -4.26 -17.19
C ALA A 250 -0.48 -5.54 -17.69
N VAL A 251 -1.17 -6.35 -18.49
CA VAL A 251 -0.62 -7.54 -19.14
C VAL A 251 0.53 -7.17 -20.10
N ASN A 252 0.37 -6.14 -20.93
CA ASN A 252 1.44 -5.67 -21.81
C ASN A 252 2.63 -5.08 -21.05
N PHE A 253 2.39 -4.29 -19.99
CA PHE A 253 3.49 -3.74 -19.18
C PHE A 253 4.30 -4.85 -18.50
N ALA A 254 3.64 -5.88 -17.95
CA ALA A 254 4.35 -7.02 -17.37
C ALA A 254 5.20 -7.78 -18.40
N LEU A 255 4.67 -8.00 -19.61
CA LEU A 255 5.43 -8.61 -20.71
C LEU A 255 6.66 -7.76 -21.05
N ASN A 256 6.47 -6.46 -21.23
CA ASN A 256 7.54 -5.53 -21.59
C ASN A 256 8.64 -5.48 -20.53
N ILE A 257 8.28 -5.44 -19.23
CA ILE A 257 9.25 -5.43 -18.13
C ILE A 257 10.09 -6.70 -18.16
N ILE A 258 9.47 -7.89 -18.22
CA ILE A 258 10.23 -9.15 -18.19
C ILE A 258 11.05 -9.35 -19.46
N ALA A 259 10.47 -9.10 -20.64
CA ALA A 259 11.17 -9.26 -21.92
C ALA A 259 12.40 -8.34 -21.98
N THR A 260 12.27 -7.09 -21.55
CA THR A 260 13.40 -6.15 -21.54
C THR A 260 14.43 -6.51 -20.46
N SER A 261 14.03 -7.01 -19.29
CA SER A 261 14.96 -7.54 -18.29
C SER A 261 15.75 -8.74 -18.81
N LEU A 262 15.13 -9.68 -19.52
CA LEU A 262 15.87 -10.78 -20.16
C LEU A 262 16.82 -10.28 -21.27
N ALA A 263 16.44 -9.24 -21.99
CA ALA A 263 17.31 -8.62 -22.99
C ALA A 263 18.56 -7.96 -22.38
N GLU A 264 18.46 -7.40 -21.17
CA GLU A 264 19.64 -6.93 -20.42
C GLU A 264 20.63 -8.05 -20.10
N ARG A 265 20.13 -9.28 -19.92
CA ARG A 265 20.96 -10.50 -19.83
C ARG A 265 21.45 -11.02 -21.17
N GLY A 266 21.26 -10.26 -22.25
CA GLY A 266 21.73 -10.61 -23.58
C GLY A 266 20.75 -11.34 -24.46
N GLY A 267 19.54 -11.57 -23.97
CA GLY A 267 18.51 -12.23 -24.74
C GLY A 267 18.13 -11.42 -25.97
N HIS A 268 17.90 -12.10 -27.08
CA HIS A 268 17.32 -11.52 -28.27
C HIS A 268 15.82 -11.72 -28.23
N ILE A 269 15.08 -10.62 -28.07
CA ILE A 269 13.61 -10.63 -28.08
C ILE A 269 13.15 -10.93 -29.51
N GLU A 270 12.33 -11.95 -29.67
CA GLU A 270 11.65 -12.29 -30.90
C GLU A 270 10.14 -12.13 -30.76
N SER A 271 9.54 -11.61 -31.82
CA SER A 271 8.10 -11.42 -31.91
C SER A 271 7.35 -12.73 -32.09
N ILE A 272 6.10 -12.77 -31.63
CA ILE A 272 5.15 -13.85 -31.92
C ILE A 272 3.92 -13.28 -32.63
N ARG A 273 3.17 -14.14 -33.31
CA ARG A 273 1.84 -13.81 -33.84
C ARG A 273 0.77 -14.33 -32.90
N LEU A 274 0.01 -13.43 -32.29
CA LEU A 274 -1.20 -13.75 -31.54
C LEU A 274 -2.39 -13.73 -32.50
N ILE A 275 -3.10 -14.86 -32.60
CA ILE A 275 -4.29 -15.00 -33.44
C ILE A 275 -5.51 -15.18 -32.52
N THR A 276 -6.42 -14.22 -32.55
CA THR A 276 -7.67 -14.23 -31.78
C THR A 276 -8.85 -14.08 -32.73
N GLY A 277 -9.53 -15.19 -33.03
CA GLY A 277 -10.52 -15.21 -34.13
C GLY A 277 -9.88 -14.81 -35.45
N ASP A 278 -10.39 -13.75 -36.08
CA ASP A 278 -9.88 -13.21 -37.35
C ASP A 278 -8.82 -12.10 -37.17
N VAL A 279 -8.46 -11.77 -35.93
CA VAL A 279 -7.51 -10.70 -35.61
C VAL A 279 -6.12 -11.29 -35.39
N GLU A 280 -5.13 -10.76 -36.10
CA GLU A 280 -3.71 -11.07 -35.92
C GLU A 280 -2.99 -9.86 -35.30
N GLU A 281 -2.25 -10.07 -34.21
CA GLU A 281 -1.45 -9.06 -33.52
C GLU A 281 0.00 -9.56 -33.38
N ILE A 282 0.98 -8.71 -33.71
CA ILE A 282 2.41 -9.01 -33.53
C ILE A 282 2.86 -8.45 -32.18
N LEU A 283 3.45 -9.29 -31.33
CA LEU A 283 3.85 -8.94 -29.96
C LEU A 283 5.33 -9.27 -29.73
N PRO A 284 6.04 -8.60 -28.79
CA PRO A 284 5.56 -7.57 -27.87
C PRO A 284 5.55 -6.16 -28.49
N HIS A 285 4.78 -5.26 -27.90
CA HIS A 285 4.79 -3.83 -28.24
C HIS A 285 5.84 -3.09 -27.43
N LEU A 286 7.03 -2.88 -28.01
CA LEU A 286 8.14 -2.15 -27.37
C LEU A 286 8.39 -0.75 -27.92
N ASP A 287 7.47 -0.23 -28.75
CA ASP A 287 7.56 1.13 -29.27
C ASP A 287 7.48 2.16 -28.14
N MET A 288 8.26 3.23 -28.28
CA MET A 288 8.26 4.32 -27.31
C MET A 288 6.96 5.11 -27.40
N ARG A 289 6.38 5.45 -26.24
CA ARG A 289 5.22 6.34 -26.18
C ARG A 289 5.72 7.79 -26.18
N GLU A 290 5.26 8.60 -27.10
CA GLU A 290 5.68 10.00 -27.15
C GLU A 290 4.90 10.87 -26.16
N ARG A 291 5.60 11.82 -25.53
CA ARG A 291 4.97 12.87 -24.73
C ARG A 291 5.74 14.18 -24.85
N SER A 292 5.00 15.29 -24.89
CA SER A 292 5.54 16.63 -24.87
C SER A 292 5.42 17.23 -23.47
N VAL A 293 6.44 17.97 -23.04
CA VAL A 293 6.45 18.72 -21.77
C VAL A 293 6.73 20.19 -22.04
N ASN A 294 5.87 21.05 -21.50
CA ASN A 294 6.07 22.50 -21.52
C ASN A 294 7.04 22.91 -20.39
N LEU A 295 8.13 23.59 -20.74
CA LEU A 295 9.19 23.94 -19.79
C LEU A 295 8.83 25.11 -18.88
N GLU A 296 7.94 26.01 -19.32
CA GLU A 296 7.41 27.08 -18.48
C GLU A 296 6.54 26.51 -17.37
N TYR A 297 5.65 25.57 -17.71
CA TYR A 297 4.85 24.86 -16.74
C TYR A 297 5.73 24.02 -15.78
N ALA A 298 6.69 23.26 -16.31
CA ALA A 298 7.65 22.53 -15.49
C ALA A 298 8.40 23.46 -14.51
N SER A 299 8.84 24.63 -14.97
CA SER A 299 9.52 25.62 -14.13
C SER A 299 8.62 26.20 -13.04
N GLN A 300 7.34 26.41 -13.33
CA GLN A 300 6.35 26.87 -12.34
C GLN A 300 6.11 25.82 -11.26
N ILE A 301 5.95 24.55 -11.65
CA ILE A 301 5.75 23.43 -10.73
C ILE A 301 6.98 23.21 -9.85
N LEU A 302 8.18 23.18 -10.46
CA LEU A 302 9.43 22.93 -9.74
C LEU A 302 9.92 24.13 -8.92
N GLY A 303 9.37 25.33 -9.14
CA GLY A 303 9.79 26.55 -8.45
C GLY A 303 11.18 27.05 -8.85
N VAL A 304 11.77 26.50 -9.91
CA VAL A 304 13.07 26.89 -10.47
C VAL A 304 12.98 26.93 -11.99
N LYS A 305 13.69 27.87 -12.61
CA LYS A 305 13.75 27.96 -14.07
C LYS A 305 14.57 26.79 -14.62
N ILE A 306 13.93 25.93 -15.41
CA ILE A 306 14.57 24.81 -16.10
C ILE A 306 14.78 25.16 -17.57
N THR A 307 16.03 25.05 -18.04
CA THR A 307 16.34 25.20 -19.47
C THR A 307 16.10 23.91 -20.23
N GLU A 308 15.92 24.01 -21.56
CA GLU A 308 15.76 22.84 -22.45
C GLU A 308 16.92 21.85 -22.36
N LYS A 309 18.16 22.34 -22.24
CA LYS A 309 19.35 21.51 -22.03
C LYS A 309 19.34 20.77 -20.69
N GLU A 310 18.91 21.45 -19.62
CA GLU A 310 18.82 20.84 -18.29
C GLU A 310 17.72 19.79 -18.23
N ALA A 311 16.53 20.09 -18.77
CA ALA A 311 15.43 19.13 -18.86
C ALA A 311 15.82 17.91 -19.70
N SER A 312 16.46 18.12 -20.85
CA SER A 312 16.88 17.03 -21.73
C SER A 312 17.92 16.14 -21.04
N ASN A 313 18.91 16.72 -20.36
CA ASN A 313 19.91 15.95 -19.61
C ASN A 313 19.27 15.18 -18.45
N ALA A 314 18.39 15.83 -17.67
CA ALA A 314 17.67 15.18 -16.59
C ALA A 314 16.86 13.98 -17.09
N LEU A 315 16.06 14.17 -18.15
CA LEU A 315 15.24 13.10 -18.73
C LEU A 315 16.09 11.98 -19.36
N SER A 316 17.19 12.30 -20.04
CA SER A 316 18.13 11.28 -20.53
C SER A 316 18.69 10.42 -19.39
N ARG A 317 19.03 11.02 -18.25
CA ARG A 317 19.51 10.28 -17.06
C ARG A 317 18.46 9.34 -16.48
N LEU A 318 17.16 9.62 -16.70
CA LEU A 318 16.04 8.77 -16.29
C LEU A 318 15.59 7.81 -17.40
N GLY A 319 16.37 7.71 -18.49
CA GLY A 319 16.16 6.74 -19.57
C GLY A 319 15.16 7.17 -20.64
N TYR A 320 14.77 8.44 -20.71
CA TYR A 320 13.96 8.93 -21.81
C TYR A 320 14.79 9.15 -23.08
N SER A 321 14.18 8.91 -24.23
CA SER A 321 14.71 9.36 -25.52
C SER A 321 14.29 10.80 -25.79
N ILE A 322 15.23 11.68 -26.12
CA ILE A 322 14.88 13.05 -26.54
C ILE A 322 14.58 13.03 -28.03
N LEU A 323 13.30 13.24 -28.40
CA LEU A 323 12.85 13.15 -29.79
C LEU A 323 12.93 14.50 -30.50
N LYS A 324 12.55 15.57 -29.80
CA LYS A 324 12.58 16.93 -30.31
C LYS A 324 12.67 17.93 -29.18
N THR A 325 13.41 19.01 -29.39
CA THR A 325 13.46 20.11 -28.44
C THR A 325 13.17 21.45 -29.12
N THR A 326 12.56 22.36 -28.37
CA THR A 326 12.38 23.76 -28.73
C THR A 326 12.69 24.63 -27.53
N ARG A 327 12.65 25.96 -27.68
CA ARG A 327 12.90 26.88 -26.58
C ARG A 327 11.98 26.68 -25.36
N ASN A 328 10.74 26.19 -25.54
CA ASN A 328 9.76 26.08 -24.45
C ASN A 328 9.16 24.67 -24.29
N GLU A 329 9.63 23.69 -25.05
CA GLU A 329 9.03 22.34 -25.08
C GLU A 329 10.11 21.29 -25.32
N VAL A 330 10.02 20.17 -24.59
CA VAL A 330 10.79 18.96 -24.85
C VAL A 330 9.83 17.82 -25.14
N ARG A 331 9.96 17.20 -26.31
CA ARG A 331 9.25 15.96 -26.67
C ARG A 331 10.15 14.77 -26.41
N VAL A 332 9.64 13.82 -25.64
CA VAL A 332 10.35 12.62 -25.21
C VAL A 332 9.65 11.34 -25.64
N GLY A 333 10.44 10.29 -25.86
CA GLY A 333 10.01 8.91 -25.99
C GLY A 333 10.14 8.20 -24.65
N ILE A 334 9.00 7.75 -24.12
CA ILE A 334 8.89 6.98 -22.89
C ILE A 334 9.16 5.50 -23.22
N PRO A 335 10.13 4.85 -22.57
CA PRO A 335 10.38 3.42 -22.76
C PRO A 335 9.15 2.56 -22.44
N ALA A 336 8.94 1.49 -23.21
CA ALA A 336 7.75 0.65 -23.10
C ALA A 336 7.61 -0.12 -21.77
N TYR A 337 8.68 -0.21 -20.98
CA TYR A 337 8.69 -0.80 -19.63
C TYR A 337 8.27 0.20 -18.52
N ARG A 338 8.25 1.52 -18.79
CA ARG A 338 7.82 2.55 -17.84
C ARG A 338 6.30 2.62 -17.82
N ALA A 339 5.66 1.93 -16.88
CA ALA A 339 4.20 1.88 -16.75
C ALA A 339 3.61 3.07 -15.98
N ASP A 340 4.44 3.76 -15.20
CA ASP A 340 4.09 4.88 -14.33
C ASP A 340 3.75 6.17 -15.06
N ILE A 341 4.32 6.38 -16.26
CA ILE A 341 4.13 7.63 -16.97
C ILE A 341 2.77 7.66 -17.68
N ILE A 342 1.84 8.42 -17.10
CA ILE A 342 0.44 8.54 -17.53
C ILE A 342 -0.01 9.99 -17.76
N HIS A 343 0.69 10.97 -17.17
CA HIS A 343 0.51 12.41 -17.36
C HIS A 343 1.84 13.15 -17.64
N GLU A 344 1.77 14.43 -18.02
CA GLU A 344 2.96 15.28 -18.18
C GLU A 344 3.69 15.54 -16.85
N ILE A 345 2.96 15.43 -15.73
CA ILE A 345 3.50 15.70 -14.39
C ILE A 345 4.50 14.63 -13.97
N ASP A 346 4.32 13.38 -14.40
CA ASP A 346 5.24 12.28 -14.13
C ASP A 346 6.58 12.50 -14.85
N VAL A 347 6.54 13.17 -16.02
CA VAL A 347 7.76 13.58 -16.72
C VAL A 347 8.43 14.76 -16.01
N ILE A 348 7.64 15.68 -15.44
CA ILE A 348 8.16 16.80 -14.63
C ILE A 348 8.79 16.29 -13.32
N GLU A 349 8.23 15.24 -12.71
CA GLU A 349 8.82 14.53 -11.59
C GLU A 349 10.20 13.96 -11.97
N ASP A 350 10.31 13.27 -13.09
CA ASP A 350 11.59 12.75 -13.59
C ASP A 350 12.59 13.85 -13.97
N ILE A 351 12.11 15.02 -14.45
CA ILE A 351 12.97 16.21 -14.60
C ILE A 351 13.55 16.60 -13.24
N ALA A 352 12.73 16.64 -12.17
CA ALA A 352 13.18 17.02 -10.84
C ALA A 352 14.24 16.04 -10.30
N ILE A 353 13.99 14.74 -10.46
CA ILE A 353 14.90 13.67 -10.04
C ILE A 353 16.23 13.77 -10.81
N GLY A 354 16.18 13.87 -12.13
CA GLY A 354 17.38 13.95 -12.97
C GLY A 354 18.14 15.27 -12.83
N TYR A 355 17.43 16.35 -12.48
CA TYR A 355 18.01 17.65 -12.16
C TYR A 355 18.72 17.63 -10.80
N GLY A 356 18.15 16.92 -9.82
CA GLY A 356 18.61 16.85 -8.43
C GLY A 356 17.79 17.76 -7.52
N TYR A 357 17.05 17.18 -6.56
CA TYR A 357 16.22 17.95 -5.63
C TYR A 357 17.02 18.95 -4.80
N GLU A 358 18.27 18.62 -4.48
CA GLU A 358 19.21 19.46 -3.74
C GLU A 358 19.56 20.77 -4.46
N ARG A 359 19.33 20.85 -5.78
CA ARG A 359 19.54 22.05 -6.58
C ARG A 359 18.32 22.95 -6.65
N ILE A 360 17.15 22.49 -6.21
CA ILE A 360 15.93 23.30 -6.16
C ILE A 360 15.98 24.22 -4.93
N PRO A 361 15.88 25.55 -5.09
CA PRO A 361 15.99 26.47 -3.97
C PRO A 361 14.80 26.35 -3.03
N ILE A 362 15.09 26.31 -1.73
CA ILE A 362 14.05 26.42 -0.70
C ILE A 362 13.47 27.85 -0.75
N SER A 363 12.15 27.96 -0.84
CA SER A 363 11.45 29.24 -0.81
C SER A 363 10.21 29.16 0.08
N LEU A 364 9.83 30.29 0.68
CA LEU A 364 8.58 30.39 1.43
C LEU A 364 7.41 30.65 0.47
N PRO A 365 6.21 30.14 0.78
CA PRO A 365 4.99 30.50 0.05
C PRO A 365 4.82 32.02 -0.01
N ARG A 366 4.44 32.55 -1.18
CA ARG A 366 4.26 34.00 -1.39
C ARG A 366 2.99 34.55 -0.73
N ALA A 367 2.01 33.69 -0.47
CA ALA A 367 0.74 34.08 0.13
C ALA A 367 0.88 34.10 1.66
N LEU A 368 0.74 35.29 2.26
CA LEU A 368 0.66 35.44 3.70
C LEU A 368 -0.77 35.15 4.15
N THR A 369 -0.92 34.22 5.08
CA THR A 369 -2.20 33.85 5.69
C THR A 369 -2.05 33.84 7.21
N PHE A 370 -3.14 34.12 7.93
CA PHE A 370 -3.19 34.06 9.38
C PHE A 370 -4.00 32.84 9.80
N GLY A 371 -3.47 32.06 10.74
CA GLY A 371 -4.20 30.96 11.35
C GLY A 371 -4.93 31.43 12.61
N GLU A 372 -6.12 30.88 12.86
CA GLU A 372 -6.85 31.04 14.12
C GLU A 372 -7.26 29.67 14.67
N PRO A 373 -7.24 29.47 16.01
CA PRO A 373 -7.75 28.25 16.60
C PRO A 373 -9.28 28.20 16.49
N ARG A 374 -9.81 27.01 16.19
CA ARG A 374 -11.26 26.76 16.21
C ARG A 374 -11.82 26.98 17.62
N GLU A 375 -13.07 27.44 17.71
CA GLU A 375 -13.73 27.69 19.00
C GLU A 375 -13.70 26.47 19.93
N ILE A 376 -13.99 25.26 19.41
CA ILE A 376 -13.90 24.02 20.18
C ILE A 376 -12.54 23.79 20.86
N GLU A 377 -11.44 24.20 20.22
CA GLU A 377 -10.10 24.04 20.78
C GLU A 377 -9.83 25.09 21.87
N LYS A 378 -10.38 26.31 21.73
CA LYS A 378 -10.34 27.32 22.80
C LYS A 378 -11.12 26.86 24.02
N VAL A 379 -12.30 26.27 23.83
CA VAL A 379 -13.13 25.69 24.90
C VAL A 379 -12.38 24.53 25.57
N GLY A 380 -11.83 23.61 24.78
CA GLY A 380 -11.01 22.50 25.28
C GLY A 380 -9.84 22.98 26.13
N GLU A 381 -9.09 23.99 25.68
CA GLU A 381 -7.93 24.50 26.41
C GLU A 381 -8.29 25.15 27.75
N ARG A 382 -9.42 25.86 27.80
CA ARG A 382 -9.96 26.39 29.07
C ARG A 382 -10.31 25.27 30.04
N LEU A 383 -10.98 24.21 29.55
CA LEU A 383 -11.31 23.04 30.36
C LEU A 383 -10.05 22.31 30.86
N ARG A 384 -9.01 22.14 30.03
CA ARG A 384 -7.71 21.58 30.47
C ARG A 384 -7.12 22.38 31.61
N THR A 385 -7.07 23.70 31.46
CA THR A 385 -6.54 24.61 32.48
C THR A 385 -7.29 24.46 33.81
N ILE A 386 -8.63 24.38 33.75
CA ILE A 386 -9.46 24.19 34.95
C ILE A 386 -9.17 22.84 35.62
N LEU A 387 -9.17 21.74 34.86
CA LEU A 387 -8.99 20.39 35.43
C LEU A 387 -7.59 20.18 36.00
N VAL A 388 -6.56 20.71 35.35
CA VAL A 388 -5.19 20.76 35.89
C VAL A 388 -5.15 21.58 37.18
N GLY A 389 -5.83 22.73 37.23
CA GLY A 389 -5.97 23.55 38.44
C GLY A 389 -6.69 22.82 39.59
N LEU A 390 -7.60 21.90 39.27
CA LEU A 390 -8.29 21.02 40.23
C LEU A 390 -7.46 19.79 40.63
N GLY A 391 -6.22 19.67 40.14
CA GLY A 391 -5.28 18.61 40.47
C GLY A 391 -5.48 17.32 39.69
N PHE A 392 -6.15 17.36 38.53
CA PHE A 392 -6.25 16.23 37.62
C PHE A 392 -5.05 16.15 36.67
N LEU A 393 -4.68 14.93 36.30
CA LEU A 393 -3.69 14.64 35.27
C LEU A 393 -4.38 14.32 33.94
N GLU A 394 -3.99 14.98 32.85
CA GLU A 394 -4.54 14.66 31.52
C GLU A 394 -3.97 13.32 31.04
N VAL A 395 -4.84 12.49 30.46
CA VAL A 395 -4.48 11.24 29.79
C VAL A 395 -5.01 11.26 28.37
N MET A 396 -4.39 10.46 27.49
CA MET A 396 -4.82 10.28 26.11
C MET A 396 -5.08 8.80 25.85
N THR A 397 -6.35 8.42 25.75
CA THR A 397 -6.73 7.04 25.46
C THR A 397 -6.98 6.82 23.96
N MET A 398 -6.98 5.56 23.51
CA MET A 398 -7.27 5.23 22.12
C MET A 398 -8.74 5.49 21.78
N THR A 399 -8.98 5.99 20.55
CA THR A 399 -10.36 6.13 20.02
C THR A 399 -10.98 4.78 19.69
N LEU A 400 -10.17 3.81 19.26
CA LEU A 400 -10.62 2.43 19.11
C LEU A 400 -10.69 1.75 20.48
N ALA A 401 -11.78 1.03 20.73
CA ALA A 401 -12.05 0.38 22.00
C ALA A 401 -12.79 -0.95 21.78
N GLY A 402 -12.93 -1.73 22.85
CA GLY A 402 -13.71 -2.96 22.88
C GLY A 402 -15.12 -2.72 23.43
N SER A 403 -16.11 -3.34 22.79
CA SER A 403 -17.53 -3.30 23.21
C SER A 403 -17.75 -3.76 24.65
N GLU A 404 -16.99 -4.75 25.12
CA GLU A 404 -17.10 -5.24 26.49
C GLU A 404 -16.81 -4.14 27.53
N GLU A 405 -15.74 -3.37 27.31
CA GLU A 405 -15.35 -2.28 28.20
C GLU A 405 -16.29 -1.08 28.06
N GLN A 406 -16.75 -0.80 26.84
CA GLN A 406 -17.62 0.35 26.57
C GLN A 406 -19.07 0.13 27.05
N TYR A 407 -19.57 -1.11 27.08
CA TYR A 407 -20.97 -1.42 27.43
C TYR A 407 -21.09 -2.31 28.66
N THR A 408 -20.64 -3.56 28.55
CA THR A 408 -20.95 -4.63 29.50
C THR A 408 -20.39 -4.30 30.89
N LYS A 409 -19.13 -3.87 30.96
CA LYS A 409 -18.49 -3.45 32.22
C LYS A 409 -19.07 -2.16 32.78
N MET A 410 -19.70 -1.34 31.93
CA MET A 410 -20.42 -0.13 32.32
C MET A 410 -21.91 -0.39 32.60
N CYS A 411 -22.33 -1.66 32.69
CA CYS A 411 -23.70 -2.08 32.95
C CYS A 411 -24.73 -1.69 31.87
N TYR A 412 -24.30 -1.51 30.62
CA TYR A 412 -25.18 -1.38 29.46
C TYR A 412 -25.24 -2.69 28.67
N SER A 413 -26.41 -3.01 28.13
CA SER A 413 -26.58 -4.08 27.15
C SER A 413 -26.11 -3.65 25.75
N GLU A 414 -25.85 -4.62 24.90
CA GLU A 414 -25.52 -4.34 23.50
C GLU A 414 -26.70 -3.69 22.77
N GLU A 415 -27.93 -4.12 23.07
CA GLU A 415 -29.15 -3.55 22.48
C GLU A 415 -29.31 -2.05 22.79
N GLU A 416 -29.02 -1.62 24.02
CA GLU A 416 -29.08 -0.22 24.44
C GLU A 416 -28.04 0.65 23.71
N MET A 417 -26.87 0.09 23.42
CA MET A 417 -25.75 0.83 22.84
C MET A 417 -25.71 0.76 21.31
N LYS A 418 -26.41 -0.22 20.72
CA LYS A 418 -26.38 -0.52 19.27
C LYS A 418 -26.62 0.68 18.38
N GLU A 419 -27.57 1.54 18.73
CA GLU A 419 -27.94 2.71 17.91
C GLU A 419 -26.92 3.85 17.98
N ILE A 420 -26.13 3.93 19.05
CA ILE A 420 -25.21 5.04 19.29
C ILE A 420 -23.75 4.71 18.95
N THR A 421 -23.46 3.43 18.73
CA THR A 421 -22.14 2.90 18.47
C THR A 421 -21.77 2.90 16.99
N THR A 422 -20.47 2.95 16.70
CA THR A 422 -19.91 2.64 15.39
C THR A 422 -18.91 1.48 15.50
N THR A 423 -19.15 0.37 14.78
CA THR A 423 -18.33 -0.85 14.84
C THR A 423 -17.36 -0.96 13.66
N VAL A 424 -16.25 -1.65 13.88
CA VAL A 424 -15.28 -1.99 12.83
C VAL A 424 -15.73 -3.28 12.15
N LYS A 425 -15.84 -3.28 10.82
CA LYS A 425 -16.37 -4.44 10.06
C LYS A 425 -15.50 -5.71 10.22
N ASN A 426 -14.18 -5.55 10.15
CA ASN A 426 -13.20 -6.63 10.23
C ASN A 426 -12.12 -6.27 11.26
N PRO A 427 -12.43 -6.31 12.57
CA PRO A 427 -11.47 -5.93 13.60
C PRO A 427 -10.34 -6.95 13.70
N LEU A 428 -9.12 -6.49 13.99
CA LEU A 428 -7.96 -7.37 14.18
C LEU A 428 -8.08 -8.20 15.47
N THR A 429 -8.70 -7.63 16.51
CA THR A 429 -8.91 -8.25 17.81
C THR A 429 -10.26 -7.83 18.38
N GLU A 430 -10.83 -8.65 19.28
CA GLU A 430 -12.10 -8.33 19.95
C GLU A 430 -12.01 -7.08 20.85
N GLY A 431 -10.83 -6.80 21.41
CA GLY A 431 -10.58 -5.62 22.25
C GLY A 431 -10.55 -4.29 21.48
N ILE A 432 -10.61 -4.33 20.15
CA ILE A 432 -10.53 -3.15 19.26
C ILE A 432 -11.57 -3.32 18.14
N ASN A 433 -12.84 -3.51 18.54
CA ASN A 433 -13.95 -3.83 17.63
C ASN A 433 -14.90 -2.66 17.35
N MET A 434 -14.71 -1.52 18.00
CA MET A 434 -15.56 -0.33 17.84
C MET A 434 -14.78 0.98 18.02
N LEU A 435 -15.42 2.09 17.65
CA LEU A 435 -15.01 3.43 18.04
C LEU A 435 -15.72 3.81 19.34
N ARG A 436 -14.97 4.33 20.33
CA ARG A 436 -15.51 4.74 21.63
C ARG A 436 -16.64 5.76 21.46
N THR A 437 -17.73 5.58 22.21
CA THR A 437 -18.90 6.46 22.19
C THR A 437 -18.88 7.50 23.33
N TRP A 438 -18.00 7.27 24.28
CA TRP A 438 -17.80 8.05 25.48
C TRP A 438 -16.41 7.77 26.07
N LEU A 439 -15.94 8.67 26.95
CA LEU A 439 -14.57 8.68 27.45
C LEU A 439 -14.41 7.95 28.78
N THR A 440 -15.44 8.01 29.62
CA THR A 440 -15.43 7.42 30.97
C THR A 440 -14.95 5.97 31.01
N PRO A 441 -15.40 5.04 30.13
CA PRO A 441 -14.92 3.66 30.17
C PRO A 441 -13.42 3.56 29.84
N SER A 442 -12.92 4.38 28.91
CA SER A 442 -11.50 4.40 28.57
C SER A 442 -10.64 4.92 29.74
N LEU A 443 -11.14 5.91 30.50
CA LEU A 443 -10.48 6.35 31.72
C LEU A 443 -10.45 5.24 32.80
N MET A 444 -11.51 4.43 32.90
CA MET A 444 -11.53 3.27 33.79
C MET A 444 -10.48 2.21 33.43
N VAL A 445 -10.20 1.99 32.14
CA VAL A 445 -9.09 1.13 31.68
C VAL A 445 -7.74 1.67 32.15
N VAL A 446 -7.54 3.00 32.11
CA VAL A 446 -6.30 3.63 32.62
C VAL A 446 -6.16 3.43 34.12
N LEU A 447 -7.23 3.62 34.90
CA LEU A 447 -7.21 3.34 36.34
C LEU A 447 -6.89 1.87 36.61
N ARG A 448 -7.49 0.92 35.88
CA ARG A 448 -7.19 -0.52 36.00
C ARG A 448 -5.71 -0.81 35.76
N ALA A 449 -5.14 -0.24 34.70
CA ALA A 449 -3.72 -0.41 34.39
C ALA A 449 -2.82 0.15 35.50
N ASN A 450 -3.28 1.18 36.22
CA ASN A 450 -2.56 1.86 37.29
C ASN A 450 -3.06 1.51 38.71
N LYS A 451 -3.80 0.41 38.89
CA LYS A 451 -4.36 0.02 40.19
C LYS A 451 -3.31 -0.23 41.30
N HIS A 452 -2.05 -0.40 40.91
CA HIS A 452 -0.89 -0.59 41.80
C HIS A 452 -0.23 0.74 42.22
N ARG A 453 -0.69 1.88 41.71
CA ARG A 453 -0.18 3.22 42.05
C ARG A 453 -0.94 3.81 43.23
N ASP A 454 -0.31 4.75 43.92
CA ASP A 454 -0.87 5.41 45.09
C ASP A 454 -2.19 6.14 44.79
N LEU A 455 -3.07 6.16 45.81
CA LEU A 455 -4.31 6.90 45.80
C LEU A 455 -4.13 8.26 46.52
N PRO A 456 -4.92 9.29 46.19
CA PRO A 456 -5.96 9.31 45.14
C PRO A 456 -5.37 9.44 43.73
N GLN A 457 -6.03 8.84 42.73
CA GLN A 457 -5.73 9.09 41.32
C GLN A 457 -6.85 9.92 40.69
N LYS A 458 -6.48 11.05 40.09
CA LYS A 458 -7.39 11.99 39.42
C LYS A 458 -6.94 12.16 37.99
N ILE A 459 -7.70 11.64 37.03
CA ILE A 459 -7.36 11.71 35.61
C ILE A 459 -8.52 12.26 34.79
N PHE A 460 -8.19 12.93 33.70
CA PHE A 460 -9.18 13.47 32.77
C PHE A 460 -8.71 13.33 31.33
N GLU A 461 -9.65 13.39 30.40
CA GLU A 461 -9.37 13.46 28.97
C GLU A 461 -10.36 14.41 28.31
N ILE A 462 -9.85 15.19 27.34
CA ILE A 462 -10.68 15.91 26.37
C ILE A 462 -10.38 15.33 25.00
N GLY A 463 -11.36 14.65 24.42
CA GLY A 463 -11.12 13.83 23.23
C GLY A 463 -12.37 13.60 22.40
N ASP A 464 -12.13 13.19 21.15
CA ASP A 464 -13.19 12.85 20.22
C ASP A 464 -13.79 11.48 20.55
N VAL A 465 -15.11 11.39 20.43
CA VAL A 465 -15.89 10.16 20.49
C VAL A 465 -16.79 10.07 19.26
N VAL A 466 -17.23 8.87 18.91
CA VAL A 466 -18.18 8.66 17.81
C VAL A 466 -19.52 8.24 18.38
N HIS A 467 -20.51 9.13 18.22
CA HIS A 467 -21.88 8.92 18.68
C HIS A 467 -22.84 8.99 17.49
N LYS A 468 -23.57 7.90 17.22
CA LYS A 468 -24.47 7.77 16.07
C LYS A 468 -23.78 8.07 14.73
N GLY A 469 -22.54 7.60 14.57
CA GLY A 469 -21.72 7.84 13.38
C GLY A 469 -21.24 9.28 13.20
N LYS A 470 -21.38 10.14 14.22
CA LYS A 470 -20.90 11.53 14.20
C LYS A 470 -19.82 11.73 15.26
N ASN A 471 -18.78 12.46 14.90
CA ASN A 471 -17.75 12.87 15.85
C ASN A 471 -18.36 13.90 16.81
N ARG A 472 -18.05 13.73 18.10
CA ARG A 472 -18.36 14.68 19.17
C ARG A 472 -17.11 14.90 20.01
N ARG A 473 -16.85 16.15 20.41
CA ARG A 473 -15.80 16.46 21.38
C ARG A 473 -16.37 16.41 22.80
N LYS A 474 -15.80 15.55 23.64
CA LYS A 474 -16.21 15.43 25.04
C LYS A 474 -15.06 15.71 25.98
N MET A 475 -15.41 16.07 27.21
CA MET A 475 -14.51 16.05 28.36
C MET A 475 -15.05 15.02 29.35
N ALA A 476 -14.17 14.18 29.87
CA ALA A 476 -14.49 13.36 31.03
C ALA A 476 -13.37 13.41 32.07
N PHE A 477 -13.76 13.23 33.32
CA PHE A 477 -12.81 12.99 34.40
C PHE A 477 -13.27 11.83 35.28
N VAL A 478 -12.31 11.13 35.88
CA VAL A 478 -12.54 10.15 36.94
C VAL A 478 -11.58 10.40 38.11
N SER A 479 -12.08 10.18 39.32
CA SER A 479 -11.27 10.23 40.55
C SER A 479 -11.55 8.98 41.37
N ILE A 480 -10.48 8.25 41.72
CA ILE A 480 -10.53 7.06 42.56
C ILE A 480 -9.83 7.33 43.90
N SER A 481 -10.54 7.06 44.99
CA SER A 481 -10.08 7.29 46.36
C SER A 481 -10.95 6.54 47.36
N ALA A 482 -10.39 6.16 48.51
CA ALA A 482 -11.18 5.63 49.63
C ALA A 482 -12.23 6.62 50.17
N LYS A 483 -12.10 7.92 49.84
CA LYS A 483 -13.01 8.99 50.27
C LYS A 483 -13.90 9.51 49.13
N SER A 484 -13.81 8.95 47.93
CA SER A 484 -14.61 9.44 46.81
C SER A 484 -16.10 9.26 47.08
N SER A 485 -16.85 10.33 46.85
CA SER A 485 -18.27 10.41 47.19
C SER A 485 -19.03 11.28 46.20
N PHE A 486 -20.33 11.08 46.12
CA PHE A 486 -21.22 11.94 45.33
C PHE A 486 -21.03 13.45 45.60
N THR A 487 -20.78 13.86 46.84
CA THR A 487 -20.51 15.26 47.18
C THR A 487 -19.24 15.79 46.51
N GLU A 488 -18.17 14.98 46.45
CA GLU A 488 -16.95 15.32 45.69
C GLU A 488 -17.25 15.45 44.19
N ALA A 489 -17.98 14.50 43.61
CA ALA A 489 -18.39 14.54 42.19
C ALA A 489 -19.15 15.82 41.85
N LYS A 490 -20.16 16.16 42.68
CA LYS A 490 -20.94 17.39 42.53
C LYS A 490 -20.05 18.63 42.62
N SER A 491 -19.16 18.68 43.60
CA SER A 491 -18.32 19.86 43.85
C SER A 491 -17.34 20.12 42.70
N LEU A 492 -16.80 19.05 42.10
CA LEU A 492 -15.92 19.13 40.94
C LEU A 492 -16.68 19.51 39.66
N ALA A 493 -17.84 18.91 39.40
CA ALA A 493 -18.68 19.28 38.26
C ALA A 493 -19.15 20.75 38.36
N GLU A 494 -19.54 21.19 39.56
CA GLU A 494 -19.90 22.59 39.85
C GLU A 494 -18.73 23.55 39.62
N ALA A 495 -17.51 23.19 40.05
CA ALA A 495 -16.31 23.99 39.79
C ALA A 495 -16.03 24.13 38.29
N VAL A 496 -16.08 23.03 37.53
CA VAL A 496 -15.89 23.06 36.07
C VAL A 496 -16.93 23.97 35.40
N MET A 497 -18.21 23.76 35.68
CA MET A 497 -19.28 24.54 35.02
C MET A 497 -19.25 26.02 35.41
N ARG A 498 -18.95 26.33 36.67
CA ARG A 498 -18.82 27.70 37.17
C ARG A 498 -17.63 28.42 36.54
N ASP A 499 -16.47 27.78 36.49
CA ASP A 499 -15.23 28.40 35.99
C ASP A 499 -15.22 28.53 34.46
N MET A 500 -16.02 27.71 33.76
CA MET A 500 -16.37 27.92 32.36
C MET A 500 -17.31 29.11 32.13
N GLY A 501 -17.91 29.67 33.19
CA GLY A 501 -18.88 30.77 33.09
C GLY A 501 -20.25 30.35 32.56
N ALA A 502 -20.56 29.05 32.58
CA ALA A 502 -21.82 28.52 32.08
C ALA A 502 -22.97 28.78 33.07
N LYS A 503 -24.20 28.93 32.54
CA LYS A 503 -25.42 28.90 33.35
C LYS A 503 -25.95 27.46 33.36
N TYR A 504 -26.08 26.85 34.53
CA TYR A 504 -26.42 25.43 34.62
C TYR A 504 -27.38 25.12 35.77
N SER A 505 -27.95 23.91 35.73
CA SER A 505 -28.69 23.25 36.80
C SER A 505 -28.30 21.77 36.83
N PHE A 506 -28.43 21.14 38.01
CA PHE A 506 -28.27 19.69 38.15
C PHE A 506 -29.62 19.05 38.45
N VAL A 507 -29.95 18.00 37.71
CA VAL A 507 -31.21 17.24 37.88
C VAL A 507 -30.86 15.82 38.23
N GLY A 508 -31.38 15.31 39.36
CA GLY A 508 -31.19 13.92 39.76
C GLY A 508 -31.74 12.97 38.70
N LYS A 509 -30.89 12.07 38.20
CA LYS A 509 -31.23 11.10 37.14
C LYS A 509 -30.36 9.87 37.29
N ASP A 510 -30.97 8.70 37.17
CA ASP A 510 -30.26 7.43 37.25
C ASP A 510 -29.67 7.05 35.90
N TYR A 511 -28.43 6.54 35.93
CA TYR A 511 -27.76 5.94 34.78
C TYR A 511 -27.22 4.56 35.19
N PRO A 512 -27.24 3.54 34.30
CA PRO A 512 -26.81 2.19 34.64
C PRO A 512 -25.42 2.07 35.26
N HIS A 513 -24.50 2.96 34.90
CA HIS A 513 -23.11 2.94 35.38
C HIS A 513 -22.89 3.63 36.74
N TYR A 514 -23.90 4.31 37.29
CA TYR A 514 -23.85 4.98 38.60
C TYR A 514 -24.68 4.23 39.66
N ILE A 515 -24.43 4.52 40.94
CA ILE A 515 -25.29 4.08 42.03
C ILE A 515 -26.65 4.82 41.93
N PRO A 516 -27.79 4.11 41.97
CA PRO A 516 -29.12 4.74 41.95
C PRO A 516 -29.27 5.83 43.03
N GLY A 517 -29.77 7.00 42.63
CA GLY A 517 -29.91 8.19 43.48
C GLY A 517 -28.60 8.96 43.75
N ARG A 518 -27.45 8.52 43.21
CA ARG A 518 -26.14 9.18 43.38
C ARG A 518 -25.55 9.64 42.04
N ALA A 519 -26.41 10.15 41.17
CA ALA A 519 -26.03 10.74 39.89
C ALA A 519 -26.93 11.92 39.52
N CYS A 520 -26.42 12.81 38.69
CA CYS A 520 -27.14 13.95 38.16
C CYS A 520 -26.85 14.15 36.67
N ALA A 521 -27.87 14.56 35.92
CA ALA A 521 -27.72 15.19 34.63
C ALA A 521 -27.23 16.64 34.80
N ILE A 522 -26.32 17.07 33.93
CA ILE A 522 -25.87 18.46 33.82
C ILE A 522 -26.72 19.14 32.76
N MET A 523 -27.54 20.10 33.18
CA MET A 523 -28.40 20.88 32.31
C MET A 523 -27.77 22.24 32.03
N LEU A 524 -27.51 22.56 30.76
CA LEU A 524 -27.05 23.88 30.33
C LEU A 524 -28.26 24.77 30.01
N LYS A 525 -28.30 25.97 30.60
CA LYS A 525 -29.32 26.98 30.36
C LYS A 525 -28.88 27.91 29.25
N LYS A 526 -29.27 27.61 28.02
CA LYS A 526 -28.97 28.41 26.82
C LYS A 526 -30.24 28.45 25.97
N ASP A 527 -30.61 29.62 25.45
CA ASP A 527 -31.72 29.74 24.51
C ASP A 527 -31.19 29.39 23.11
N ILE A 528 -31.17 28.10 22.79
CA ILE A 528 -30.83 27.58 21.46
C ILE A 528 -32.11 27.03 20.87
N ASP A 529 -32.56 27.57 19.73
CA ASP A 529 -33.73 27.10 18.99
C ASP A 529 -35.03 26.98 19.84
N GLY A 530 -35.20 27.86 20.84
CA GLY A 530 -36.36 27.87 21.73
C GLY A 530 -36.34 26.83 22.87
N ILE A 531 -35.26 26.03 22.97
CA ILE A 531 -35.01 25.13 24.08
C ILE A 531 -34.31 25.93 25.18
N LYS A 532 -34.85 25.92 26.40
CA LYS A 532 -34.30 26.69 27.54
C LYS A 532 -33.24 25.94 28.34
N GLU A 533 -33.30 24.61 28.37
CA GLU A 533 -32.36 23.75 29.09
C GLU A 533 -32.04 22.50 28.26
N ILE A 534 -30.76 22.20 28.07
CA ILE A 534 -30.27 21.00 27.35
C ILE A 534 -29.40 20.14 28.27
N GLU A 535 -29.57 18.82 28.23
CA GLU A 535 -28.68 17.89 28.93
C GLU A 535 -27.37 17.77 28.14
N ILE A 536 -26.26 18.21 28.74
CA ILE A 536 -24.94 18.19 28.09
C ILE A 536 -24.04 17.06 28.62
N GLY A 537 -24.46 16.36 29.66
CA GLY A 537 -23.63 15.35 30.31
C GLY A 537 -24.16 14.91 31.65
N ASN A 538 -23.34 14.18 32.39
CA ASN A 538 -23.70 13.62 33.69
C ASN A 538 -22.48 13.50 34.60
N PHE A 539 -22.74 13.40 35.90
CA PHE A 539 -21.74 13.05 36.89
C PHE A 539 -22.36 12.21 38.01
N GLY A 540 -21.54 11.45 38.71
CA GLY A 540 -22.00 10.61 39.80
C GLY A 540 -20.92 9.71 40.39
N GLU A 541 -21.36 8.85 41.30
CA GLU A 541 -20.55 7.81 41.91
C GLU A 541 -20.80 6.47 41.21
N LEU A 542 -19.74 5.86 40.65
CA LEU A 542 -19.86 4.67 39.84
C LEU A 542 -20.38 3.49 40.66
N HIS A 543 -21.24 2.68 40.04
CA HIS A 543 -21.82 1.51 40.67
C HIS A 543 -20.70 0.51 41.05
N PRO A 544 -20.75 -0.13 42.24
CA PRO A 544 -19.77 -1.15 42.65
C PRO A 544 -19.57 -2.28 41.63
N LYS A 545 -20.59 -2.63 40.85
CA LYS A 545 -20.51 -3.63 39.78
C LYS A 545 -19.62 -3.17 38.64
N VAL A 546 -19.66 -1.89 38.27
CA VAL A 546 -18.74 -1.30 37.28
C VAL A 546 -17.31 -1.34 37.82
N ILE A 547 -17.10 -0.82 39.03
CA ILE A 547 -15.78 -0.76 39.67
C ILE A 547 -15.12 -2.15 39.72
N THR A 548 -15.85 -3.16 40.19
CA THR A 548 -15.35 -4.55 40.27
C THR A 548 -15.16 -5.20 38.90
N SER A 549 -15.99 -4.89 37.90
CA SER A 549 -15.82 -5.39 36.51
C SER A 549 -14.56 -4.83 35.83
N PHE A 550 -14.08 -3.66 36.26
CA PHE A 550 -12.78 -3.09 35.88
C PHE A 550 -11.62 -3.51 36.81
N GLU A 551 -11.84 -4.47 37.73
CA GLU A 551 -10.85 -4.96 38.70
C GLU A 551 -10.29 -3.87 39.64
N LEU A 552 -11.11 -2.87 39.97
CA LEU A 552 -10.78 -1.82 40.92
C LEU A 552 -11.39 -2.12 42.30
N GLY A 553 -10.77 -1.59 43.36
CA GLY A 553 -11.14 -1.88 44.75
C GLY A 553 -11.63 -0.68 45.58
N TYR A 554 -11.65 0.52 45.01
CA TYR A 554 -12.00 1.76 45.71
C TYR A 554 -13.13 2.50 45.00
N PRO A 555 -13.93 3.32 45.71
CA PRO A 555 -14.94 4.16 45.10
C PRO A 555 -14.37 5.06 44.00
N VAL A 556 -15.12 5.19 42.91
CA VAL A 556 -14.77 6.03 41.77
C VAL A 556 -15.91 6.99 41.49
N ILE A 557 -15.59 8.27 41.35
CA ILE A 557 -16.51 9.27 40.80
C ILE A 557 -16.14 9.56 39.36
N ALA A 558 -17.14 9.86 38.54
CA ALA A 558 -16.95 10.21 37.14
C ALA A 558 -17.83 11.39 36.75
N CYS A 559 -17.38 12.16 35.77
CA CYS A 559 -18.15 13.19 35.09
C CYS A 559 -17.80 13.15 33.61
N GLU A 560 -18.80 13.29 32.75
CA GLU A 560 -18.60 13.41 31.31
C GLU A 560 -19.57 14.44 30.73
N ILE A 561 -19.06 15.35 29.90
CA ILE A 561 -19.83 16.37 29.21
C ILE A 561 -19.47 16.45 27.72
N ASP A 562 -20.47 16.71 26.89
CA ASP A 562 -20.31 17.18 25.52
C ASP A 562 -19.95 18.67 25.55
N ILE A 563 -18.74 18.98 25.09
CA ILE A 563 -18.21 20.35 25.19
C ILE A 563 -18.56 21.18 23.97
N GLU A 564 -19.12 20.60 22.91
CA GLU A 564 -19.62 21.36 21.75
C GLU A 564 -20.78 22.27 22.13
N CYS A 565 -21.53 21.91 23.18
CA CYS A 565 -22.60 22.75 23.73
C CYS A 565 -22.07 23.99 24.49
N LEU A 566 -20.76 24.05 24.77
CA LEU A 566 -20.11 25.13 25.53
C LEU A 566 -19.38 26.14 24.64
N GLU A 567 -19.36 25.95 23.32
CA GLU A 567 -19.10 27.04 22.36
C GLU A 567 -20.17 28.13 22.51
#